data_AF-A0A840MTP2-F1
#
_entry.id   AF-A0A840MTP2-F1
#
_cell.length_a   1.000
_cell.length_b   1.000
_cell.length_c   1.000
_cell.angle_alpha   90.00
_cell.angle_beta   90.00
_cell.angle_gamma   90.00
#
_symmetry.space_group_name_H-M   'P 1'
#
loop_
_entity.id
_entity.type
_entity.pdbx_description
1 polymer ?
#
loop_
_entity_poly.entity_id
_entity_poly.type
_entity_poly.pdbx_seq_one_letter_code
_entity_poly.pdbx_strand_id
1 'polypeptide(L)' 'MTDAQYFEIAEQYLLSRNIGYLPPGRLGRKEDDRCEVIFHAPESLDPNVAVIDPPDVRVWVSATDGAVQLIYQM' A
#
# COMPACT_ATOMS: atom_id res chain seq x y z
N MET A 1 13.28 -10.10 -6.95
CA MET A 1 12.63 -8.77 -7.01
C MET A 1 13.35 -7.80 -6.08
N THR A 2 13.60 -6.56 -6.52
CA THR A 2 14.23 -5.51 -5.68
C THR A 2 13.18 -4.66 -4.95
N ASP A 3 13.60 -3.94 -3.93
CA ASP A 3 12.74 -3.04 -3.13
C ASP A 3 12.01 -2.00 -4.00
N ALA A 4 12.71 -1.42 -4.99
CA ALA A 4 12.12 -0.52 -5.97
C ALA A 4 11.00 -1.18 -6.80
N GLN A 5 11.18 -2.43 -7.24
CA GLN A 5 10.15 -3.15 -8.00
C GLN A 5 8.89 -3.41 -7.18
N TYR A 6 9.02 -3.65 -5.88
CA TYR A 6 7.86 -3.80 -4.99
C TYR A 6 7.04 -2.50 -4.94
N PHE A 7 7.71 -1.35 -4.83
CA PHE A 7 7.04 -0.05 -4.87
C PHE A 7 6.35 0.18 -6.22
N GLU A 8 7.05 -0.01 -7.32
CA GLU A 8 6.48 0.20 -8.67
C GLU A 8 5.23 -0.66 -8.91
N ILE A 9 5.28 -1.95 -8.57
CA ILE A 9 4.15 -2.88 -8.72
C ILE A 9 2.98 -2.47 -7.83
N ALA A 10 3.26 -2.10 -6.58
CA ALA A 10 2.24 -1.65 -5.65
C ALA A 10 1.56 -0.35 -6.13
N GLU A 11 2.34 0.65 -6.56
CA GLU A 11 1.83 1.91 -7.09
C GLU A 11 0.97 1.70 -8.32
N GLN A 12 1.42 0.88 -9.28
CA GLN A 12 0.63 0.54 -10.47
C GLN A 12 -0.72 -0.10 -10.11
N TYR A 13 -0.75 -0.96 -9.10
CA TYR A 13 -1.99 -1.57 -8.62
C TYR A 13 -2.93 -0.55 -7.98
N LEU A 14 -2.41 0.33 -7.12
CA LEU A 14 -3.19 1.38 -6.49
C LEU A 14 -3.76 2.37 -7.52
N LEU A 15 -2.94 2.79 -8.49
CA LEU A 15 -3.36 3.64 -9.60
C LEU A 15 -4.46 2.97 -10.44
N SER A 16 -4.30 1.69 -10.78
CA SER A 16 -5.30 0.91 -11.54
C SER A 16 -6.63 0.77 -10.80
N ARG A 17 -6.60 0.79 -9.46
CA ARG A 17 -7.79 0.71 -8.60
C ARG A 17 -8.34 2.09 -8.23
N ASN A 18 -7.72 3.18 -8.69
CA ASN A 18 -8.03 4.55 -8.31
C ASN A 18 -7.96 4.77 -6.78
N ILE A 19 -7.07 4.06 -6.10
CA ILE A 19 -6.86 4.20 -4.65
C ILE A 19 -5.89 5.35 -4.43
N GLY A 20 -6.34 6.38 -3.71
CA GLY A 20 -5.49 7.50 -3.32
C GLY A 20 -4.43 7.07 -2.32
N TYR A 21 -3.19 7.47 -2.56
CA TYR A 21 -2.06 7.23 -1.67
C TYR A 21 -1.10 8.43 -1.66
N LEU A 22 -0.36 8.58 -0.56
CA LEU A 22 0.68 9.58 -0.36
C LEU A 22 2.06 8.91 -0.39
N PRO A 23 2.98 9.36 -1.27
CA PRO A 23 4.38 8.96 -1.21
C PRO A 23 5.14 9.74 -0.10
N PRO A 24 6.25 9.21 0.43
CA PRO A 24 6.85 7.92 0.08
C PRO A 24 6.13 6.74 0.76
N GLY A 25 5.97 5.64 0.03
CA GLY A 25 5.60 4.35 0.64
C GLY A 25 6.76 3.81 1.47
N ARG A 26 6.46 2.93 2.43
CA ARG A 26 7.45 2.16 3.20
C ARG A 26 7.24 0.66 2.98
N LEU A 27 8.34 -0.10 2.96
CA LEU A 27 8.24 -1.56 3.04
C LEU A 27 7.93 -1.95 4.49
N GLY A 28 6.90 -2.77 4.65
CA GLY A 28 6.51 -3.36 5.91
C GLY A 28 7.16 -4.73 6.09
N ARG A 29 6.32 -5.73 6.35
CA ARG A 29 6.76 -7.12 6.48
C ARG A 29 7.26 -7.70 5.15
N LYS A 30 8.38 -8.43 5.21
CA LYS A 30 8.87 -9.21 4.08
C LYS A 30 8.78 -10.69 4.46
N GLU A 31 8.00 -11.44 3.70
CA GLU A 31 7.91 -12.90 3.77
C GLU A 31 8.68 -13.53 2.60
N ASP A 32 8.94 -14.84 2.69
CA ASP A 32 9.74 -15.57 1.70
C ASP A 32 9.26 -15.38 0.25
N ASP A 33 7.94 -15.29 0.02
CA ASP A 33 7.34 -15.14 -1.31
C ASP A 33 6.71 -13.76 -1.58
N ARG A 34 6.58 -12.88 -0.58
CA ARG A 34 5.84 -11.63 -0.74
C ARG A 34 6.35 -10.52 0.18
N CYS A 35 6.20 -9.28 -0.26
CA CYS A 35 6.57 -8.11 0.53
C CYS A 35 5.36 -7.19 0.71
N GLU A 36 5.20 -6.70 1.92
CA GLU A 36 4.20 -5.72 2.28
C GLU A 36 4.72 -4.34 1.94
N VAL A 37 3.93 -3.59 1.18
CA VAL A 37 4.16 -2.18 0.88
C VAL A 37 3.05 -1.38 1.52
N ILE A 38 3.43 -0.37 2.30
CA ILE A 38 2.54 0.44 3.11
C ILE A 38 2.63 1.87 2.57
N PHE A 39 1.49 2.43 2.17
CA PHE A 39 1.37 3.82 1.79
C PHE A 39 0.42 4.53 2.75
N HIS A 40 0.68 5.80 3.03
CA HIS A 40 -0.29 6.60 3.77
C HIS A 40 -1.46 6.92 2.85
N ALA A 41 -2.70 6.73 3.32
CA ALA A 41 -3.84 7.31 2.62
C ALA A 41 -3.81 8.84 2.79
N PRO A 42 -4.18 9.62 1.77
CA PRO A 42 -4.49 11.03 1.99
C PRO A 42 -5.62 11.10 3.01
N GLU A 43 -5.41 11.87 4.09
CA GLU A 43 -6.46 12.16 5.06
C GLU A 43 -7.69 12.63 4.26
N SER A 44 -8.79 11.88 4.33
CA SER A 44 -10.07 12.42 3.88
C SER A 44 -10.27 13.71 4.66
N LEU A 45 -10.31 14.82 3.92
CA LEU A 45 -10.36 16.18 4.42
C LEU A 45 -11.75 16.48 5.01
N ASP A 46 -12.23 15.63 5.91
CA ASP A 46 -13.48 15.77 6.63
C ASP A 46 -13.16 16.27 8.04
N PRO A 47 -13.19 17.60 8.28
CA PRO A 47 -12.86 18.21 9.58
C PRO A 47 -13.83 17.82 10.72
N ASN A 48 -14.81 16.95 10.46
CA ASN A 48 -15.77 16.45 11.43
C ASN A 48 -15.54 14.98 11.85
N VAL A 49 -14.57 14.28 11.24
CA VAL A 49 -14.17 12.95 11.68
C VAL A 49 -13.01 13.14 12.66
N ALA A 50 -13.26 12.82 13.93
CA ALA A 50 -12.20 12.75 14.93
C ALA A 50 -11.05 11.91 14.36
N VAL A 51 -9.81 12.43 14.46
CA VAL A 51 -8.58 11.89 13.88
C VAL A 51 -8.40 10.42 14.33
N ILE A 52 -9.01 9.50 13.56
CA ILE A 52 -8.59 8.11 13.51
C ILE A 52 -7.42 8.16 12.53
N ASP A 53 -6.25 7.74 12.99
CA ASP A 53 -5.04 7.58 12.19
C ASP A 53 -5.43 7.15 10.77
N PRO A 54 -5.12 7.95 9.72
CA PRO A 54 -5.63 7.69 8.39
C PRO A 54 -5.28 6.26 7.99
N PRO A 55 -6.24 5.49 7.45
CA PRO A 55 -6.02 4.07 7.21
C PRO A 55 -4.83 3.90 6.26
N ASP A 56 -3.73 3.39 6.79
CA ASP A 56 -2.57 3.01 5.99
C ASP A 56 -3.03 2.03 4.89
N VAL A 57 -2.77 2.38 3.63
CA VAL A 57 -3.02 1.52 2.47
C VAL A 57 -1.91 0.49 2.41
N ARG A 58 -2.21 -0.73 2.83
CA ARG A 58 -1.25 -1.84 2.87
C ARG A 58 -1.53 -2.81 1.73
N VAL A 59 -0.51 -3.18 0.97
CA VAL A 59 -0.62 -4.19 -0.08
C VAL A 59 0.46 -5.25 0.08
N TRP A 60 0.11 -6.51 -0.17
CA TRP A 60 1.07 -7.58 -0.39
C TRP A 60 1.42 -7.64 -1.87
N VAL A 61 2.71 -7.73 -2.17
CA VAL A 61 3.22 -7.92 -3.52
C VAL A 61 4.02 -9.22 -3.54
N SER A 62 3.59 -10.21 -4.34
CA SER A 62 4.30 -11.48 -4.49
C SER A 62 5.55 -11.32 -5.35
N ALA A 63 6.68 -11.78 -4.82
CA ALA A 63 7.97 -11.85 -5.50
C ALA A 63 8.00 -12.80 -6.70
N THR A 64 7.13 -13.81 -6.68
CA THR A 64 7.14 -14.91 -7.65
C THR A 64 6.34 -14.61 -8.91
N ASP A 65 5.17 -13.98 -8.78
CA ASP A 65 4.25 -13.70 -9.91
C ASP A 65 3.98 -12.19 -10.09
N GLY A 66 4.42 -11.33 -9.17
CA GLY A 66 4.06 -9.91 -9.17
C GLY A 66 2.61 -9.64 -8.76
N ALA A 67 1.89 -10.66 -8.30
CA ALA A 67 0.51 -10.52 -7.83
C ALA A 67 0.41 -9.55 -6.65
N VAL A 68 -0.58 -8.66 -6.69
CA VAL A 68 -0.82 -7.66 -5.64
C VAL A 68 -2.15 -7.92 -4.94
N GLN A 69 -2.12 -7.91 -3.62
CA GLN A 69 -3.30 -8.09 -2.78
C GLN A 69 -3.42 -6.92 -1.81
N LEU A 70 -4.54 -6.21 -1.84
CA LEU A 70 -4.83 -5.17 -0.86
C LEU A 70 -5.16 -5.81 0.50
N ILE A 71 -4.49 -5.33 1.54
CA ILE A 71 -4.70 -5.73 2.93
C ILE A 71 -5.67 -4.71 3.52
N TYR A 72 -6.96 -5.06 3.55
CA TYR A 72 -7.95 -4.26 4.26
C TYR A 72 -7.77 -4.47 5.77
N GLN A 73 -7.43 -3.41 6.49
CA GLN A 73 -7.56 -3.41 7.95
C GLN A 73 -9.03 -3.13 8.27
N MET A 74 -9.74 -4.15 8.78
CA MET A 74 -11.08 -4.01 9.38
C MET A 74 -10.99 -3.31 10.73
#